data_AF-A0A1E1VZQ1-F1
#
_entry.id   AF-A0A1E1VZQ1-F1
#
_cell.length_a   1.000
_cell.length_b   1.000
_cell.length_c   1.000
_cell.angle_alpha   90.00
_cell.angle_beta   90.00
_cell.angle_gamma   90.00
#
_symmetry.space_group_name_H-M   'P 1'
#
loop_
_entity.id
_entity.type
_entity.pdbx_description
1 polymer ?
#
loop_
_entity_poly.entity_id
_entity_poly.type
_entity_poly.pdbx_seq_one_letter_code
_entity_poly.pdbx_strand_id
1 'polypeptide(L)'
;MNSNAVKIVTLLSDPTEANIEEVGNVIKTMEEDMSIIQNGVTECADNQKSEEVRKKLLDELDEMKNLLSNASQNLNSQNVDLEKVQEGARRIADLTTQMYFSLDPRTQRRSEFLRRSRQSFIQEEETEATLRRASFIVAAAAASHAVDTAIETIEAEYEGPAQLSDRELQQLET
;
A
#
# COMPACT_ATOMS: atom_id res chain seq x y z
N MET A 1 -6.92 5.96 -20.73
CA MET A 1 -6.79 4.94 -19.66
C MET A 1 -6.07 5.43 -18.41
N ASN A 2 -4.74 5.68 -18.41
CA ASN A 2 -4.00 6.10 -17.21
C ASN A 2 -4.57 7.35 -16.51
N SER A 3 -4.81 8.42 -17.26
CA SER A 3 -5.42 9.66 -16.74
C SER A 3 -6.78 9.42 -16.07
N ASN A 4 -7.63 8.57 -16.67
CA ASN A 4 -8.94 8.23 -16.12
C ASN A 4 -8.81 7.46 -14.81
N ALA A 5 -7.86 6.54 -14.72
CA ALA A 5 -7.57 5.80 -13.49
C ALA A 5 -7.08 6.73 -12.36
N VAL A 6 -6.19 7.70 -12.67
CA VAL A 6 -5.78 8.73 -11.70
C VAL A 6 -6.96 9.60 -11.28
N LYS A 7 -7.83 10.00 -12.22
CA LYS A 7 -9.04 10.77 -11.92
C LYS A 7 -9.96 10.04 -10.93
N ILE A 8 -10.16 8.72 -11.10
CA ILE A 8 -10.93 7.90 -10.15
C ILE A 8 -10.32 7.96 -8.75
N VAL A 9 -8.99 7.82 -8.63
CA VAL A 9 -8.31 7.88 -7.33
C VAL A 9 -8.53 9.23 -6.64
N THR A 10 -8.43 10.32 -7.40
CA THR A 10 -8.66 11.68 -6.88
C THR A 10 -10.11 11.87 -6.44
N LEU A 11 -11.09 11.44 -7.24
CA LEU A 11 -12.51 11.55 -6.90
C LEU A 11 -12.87 10.74 -5.65
N LEU A 12 -12.30 9.56 -5.50
CA LEU A 12 -12.53 8.69 -4.33
C LEU A 12 -11.74 9.10 -3.08
N SER A 13 -10.83 10.07 -3.19
CA SER A 13 -10.18 10.67 -2.02
C SER A 13 -11.14 11.57 -1.23
N ASP A 14 -12.23 12.03 -1.85
CA ASP A 14 -13.34 12.75 -1.24
C ASP A 14 -14.69 12.18 -1.75
N PRO A 15 -15.18 11.07 -1.17
CA PRO A 15 -16.28 10.31 -1.74
C PRO A 15 -17.67 10.94 -1.47
N THR A 16 -17.96 12.03 -2.17
CA THR A 16 -19.32 12.61 -2.25
C THR A 16 -20.19 11.84 -3.26
N GLU A 17 -21.51 11.91 -3.15
CA GLU A 17 -22.44 11.25 -4.11
C GLU A 17 -22.15 11.66 -5.57
N ALA A 18 -21.90 12.96 -5.80
CA ALA A 18 -21.54 13.48 -7.12
C ALA A 18 -20.20 12.90 -7.63
N ASN A 19 -19.21 12.73 -6.75
CA ASN A 19 -17.93 12.14 -7.12
C ASN A 19 -18.06 10.64 -7.43
N ILE A 20 -18.91 9.91 -6.71
CA ILE A 20 -19.18 8.49 -6.97
C ILE A 20 -19.90 8.31 -8.31
N GLU A 21 -20.88 9.17 -8.63
CA GLU A 21 -21.54 9.17 -9.93
C GLU A 21 -20.54 9.45 -11.07
N GLU A 22 -19.68 10.44 -10.89
CA GLU A 22 -18.63 10.77 -11.87
C GLU A 22 -17.62 9.63 -12.05
N VAL A 23 -17.26 8.90 -10.99
CA VAL A 23 -16.43 7.69 -11.08
C VAL A 23 -17.12 6.64 -11.96
N GLY A 24 -18.43 6.46 -11.84
CA GLY A 24 -19.21 5.59 -12.71
C GLY A 24 -19.11 5.99 -14.19
N ASN A 25 -19.23 7.29 -14.49
CA ASN A 25 -19.08 7.82 -15.85
C ASN A 25 -17.68 7.56 -16.43
N VAL A 26 -16.65 7.77 -15.61
CA VAL A 26 -15.25 7.54 -16.01
C VAL A 26 -14.99 6.06 -16.28
N ILE A 27 -15.50 5.15 -15.44
CA ILE A 27 -15.36 3.70 -15.65
C ILE A 27 -16.06 3.26 -16.93
N LYS A 28 -17.27 3.76 -17.19
CA LYS A 28 -17.98 3.46 -18.45
C LYS A 28 -17.18 3.91 -19.68
N THR A 29 -16.58 5.10 -19.63
CA THR A 29 -15.69 5.58 -20.70
C THR A 29 -14.48 4.66 -20.90
N MET A 30 -13.89 4.17 -19.79
CA MET A 30 -12.79 3.22 -19.84
C MET A 30 -13.22 1.86 -20.44
N GLU A 31 -14.43 1.39 -20.17
CA GLU A 31 -14.97 0.16 -20.75
C GLU A 31 -15.18 0.28 -22.27
N GLU A 32 -15.69 1.44 -22.73
CA GLU A 32 -15.86 1.74 -24.16
C GLU A 32 -14.50 1.74 -24.90
N ASP A 33 -13.50 2.38 -24.32
CA ASP A 33 -12.12 2.45 -24.86
C ASP A 33 -11.40 1.09 -24.84
N MET A 34 -11.82 0.14 -24.00
CA MET A 34 -11.11 -1.12 -23.76
C MET A 34 -10.97 -1.97 -25.03
N SER A 35 -11.99 -1.93 -25.90
CA SER A 35 -11.98 -2.67 -27.17
C SER A 35 -10.84 -2.24 -28.09
N ILE A 36 -10.60 -0.94 -28.20
CA ILE A 36 -9.54 -0.34 -29.01
C ILE A 36 -8.17 -0.70 -28.41
N ILE A 37 -8.04 -0.60 -27.09
CA ILE A 37 -6.79 -0.92 -26.39
C ILE A 37 -6.46 -2.41 -26.54
N GLN A 38 -7.45 -3.29 -26.37
CA GLN A 38 -7.25 -4.72 -26.55
C GLN A 38 -6.74 -5.05 -27.94
N ASN A 39 -7.33 -4.47 -28.99
CA ASN A 39 -6.87 -4.69 -30.36
C ASN A 39 -5.43 -4.21 -30.55
N GLY A 40 -5.10 -2.98 -30.12
CA GLY A 40 -3.76 -2.44 -30.28
C GLY A 40 -2.68 -3.19 -29.50
N VAL A 41 -2.99 -3.64 -28.27
CA VAL A 41 -2.06 -4.43 -27.45
C VAL A 41 -1.86 -5.82 -28.04
N THR A 42 -2.93 -6.46 -28.53
CA THR A 42 -2.84 -7.79 -29.17
C THR A 42 -1.99 -7.71 -30.44
N GLU A 43 -2.22 -6.71 -31.29
CA GLU A 43 -1.40 -6.49 -32.49
C GLU A 43 0.08 -6.23 -32.14
N CYS A 44 0.33 -5.44 -31.09
CA CYS A 44 1.69 -5.21 -30.62
C CYS A 44 2.34 -6.48 -30.05
N ALA A 45 1.58 -7.31 -29.35
CA ALA A 45 2.03 -8.58 -28.78
C ALA A 45 2.38 -9.59 -29.89
N ASP A 46 1.59 -9.65 -30.96
CA ASP A 46 1.85 -10.51 -32.13
C ASP A 46 3.14 -10.13 -32.87
N ASN A 47 3.50 -8.85 -32.83
CA ASN A 47 4.73 -8.32 -33.43
C ASN A 47 5.98 -8.49 -32.53
N GLN A 48 5.83 -8.98 -31.29
CA GLN A 48 6.97 -9.20 -30.40
C GLN A 48 7.75 -10.46 -30.79
N LYS A 49 9.08 -10.34 -30.81
CA LYS A 49 10.00 -11.47 -31.06
C LYS A 49 10.25 -12.33 -29.82
N SER A 50 10.03 -11.77 -28.62
CA SER A 50 10.21 -12.47 -27.35
C SER A 50 8.88 -12.99 -26.84
N GLU A 51 8.81 -14.30 -26.67
CA GLU A 51 7.66 -15.01 -26.09
C GLU A 51 7.34 -14.53 -24.66
N GLU A 52 8.38 -14.26 -23.87
CA GLU A 52 8.23 -13.79 -22.49
C GLU A 52 7.57 -12.40 -22.46
N VAL A 53 7.99 -11.50 -23.37
CA VAL A 53 7.44 -10.14 -23.46
C VAL A 53 6.01 -10.19 -24.00
N ARG A 54 5.74 -11.04 -24.99
CA ARG A 54 4.40 -11.26 -25.53
C ARG A 54 3.43 -11.73 -24.45
N LYS A 55 3.80 -12.80 -23.73
CA LYS A 55 2.98 -13.35 -22.64
C LYS A 55 2.72 -12.30 -21.57
N LYS A 56 3.77 -11.59 -21.14
CA LYS A 56 3.65 -10.56 -20.12
C LYS A 56 2.69 -9.42 -20.52
N LEU A 57 2.76 -8.94 -21.76
CA LEU A 57 1.85 -7.89 -22.27
C LEU A 57 0.38 -8.34 -22.26
N LEU A 58 0.12 -9.60 -22.61
CA LEU A 58 -1.23 -10.16 -22.61
C LEU A 58 -1.75 -10.41 -21.19
N ASP A 59 -0.89 -10.91 -20.29
CA ASP A 59 -1.21 -11.09 -18.87
C ASP A 59 -1.57 -9.73 -18.22
N GLU A 60 -0.79 -8.67 -18.49
CA GLU A 60 -1.05 -7.30 -18.00
C GLU A 60 -2.36 -6.73 -18.57
N LEU A 61 -2.67 -7.01 -19.84
CA LEU A 61 -3.94 -6.60 -20.47
C LEU A 61 -5.14 -7.29 -19.81
N ASP A 62 -5.05 -8.59 -19.53
CA ASP A 62 -6.13 -9.33 -18.89
C ASP A 62 -6.30 -8.94 -17.41
N GLU A 63 -5.21 -8.67 -16.69
CA GLU A 63 -5.27 -8.08 -15.34
C GLU A 63 -6.03 -6.74 -15.37
N MET A 64 -5.70 -5.86 -16.32
CA MET A 64 -6.37 -4.56 -16.46
C MET A 64 -7.88 -4.70 -16.75
N LYS A 65 -8.29 -5.64 -17.61
CA LYS A 65 -9.71 -5.91 -17.88
C LYS A 65 -10.44 -6.39 -16.63
N ASN A 66 -9.83 -7.32 -15.90
CA ASN A 66 -10.42 -7.86 -14.67
C ASN A 66 -10.61 -6.77 -13.61
N LEU A 67 -9.61 -5.90 -13.43
CA LEU A 67 -9.69 -4.77 -12.50
C LEU A 67 -10.82 -3.80 -12.88
N LEU A 68 -10.96 -3.48 -14.17
CA LEU A 68 -12.02 -2.59 -14.64
C LEU A 68 -13.41 -3.20 -14.44
N SER A 69 -13.57 -4.49 -14.77
CA SER A 69 -14.83 -5.21 -14.56
C SER A 69 -15.19 -5.28 -13.07
N ASN A 70 -14.22 -5.57 -12.20
CA ASN A 70 -14.43 -5.58 -10.76
C ASN A 70 -14.83 -4.21 -10.22
N ALA A 71 -14.21 -3.13 -10.70
CA ALA A 71 -14.57 -1.76 -10.32
C ALA A 71 -16.01 -1.42 -10.70
N SER A 72 -16.41 -1.77 -11.93
CA SER A 72 -17.76 -1.60 -12.44
C SER A 72 -18.79 -2.41 -11.64
N GLN A 73 -18.51 -3.67 -11.34
CA GLN A 73 -19.39 -4.53 -10.52
C GLN A 73 -19.53 -4.02 -9.08
N ASN A 74 -18.45 -3.53 -8.48
CA ASN A 74 -18.45 -3.05 -7.11
C ASN A 74 -19.29 -1.78 -6.96
N LEU A 75 -19.20 -0.83 -7.89
CA LEU A 75 -20.05 0.37 -7.89
C LEU A 75 -21.54 0.08 -8.05
N ASN A 76 -21.87 -1.00 -8.77
CA ASN A 76 -23.26 -1.45 -8.94
C ASN A 76 -23.75 -2.35 -7.81
N SER A 77 -22.90 -2.66 -6.83
CA SER A 77 -23.26 -3.54 -5.72
C SER A 77 -24.01 -2.77 -4.63
N GLN A 78 -24.84 -3.49 -3.86
CA GLN A 78 -25.64 -2.88 -2.79
C GLN A 78 -24.77 -2.36 -1.63
N ASN A 79 -23.55 -2.87 -1.48
CA ASN A 79 -22.55 -2.44 -0.50
C ASN A 79 -21.27 -2.06 -1.25
N VAL A 80 -21.22 -0.81 -1.72
CA VAL A 80 -20.07 -0.29 -2.46
C VAL A 80 -18.84 -0.23 -1.55
N ASP A 81 -17.78 -0.93 -1.95
CA ASP A 81 -16.47 -0.90 -1.31
C ASP A 81 -15.55 0.00 -2.15
N LEU A 82 -15.57 1.29 -1.80
CA LEU A 82 -14.85 2.35 -2.50
C LEU A 82 -13.33 2.17 -2.41
N GLU A 83 -12.82 1.55 -1.35
CA GLU A 83 -11.39 1.28 -1.18
C GLU A 83 -10.91 0.29 -2.26
N LYS A 84 -11.68 -0.78 -2.53
CA LYS A 84 -11.38 -1.71 -3.63
C LYS A 84 -11.42 -1.06 -4.99
N VAL A 85 -12.38 -0.16 -5.24
CA VAL A 85 -12.47 0.58 -6.51
C VAL A 85 -11.25 1.49 -6.67
N GLN A 86 -10.86 2.19 -5.61
CA GLN A 86 -9.71 3.08 -5.60
C GLN A 86 -8.41 2.29 -5.83
N GLU A 87 -8.23 1.16 -5.14
CA GLU A 87 -7.05 0.32 -5.31
C GLU A 87 -6.98 -0.29 -6.72
N GLY A 88 -8.12 -0.75 -7.25
CA GLY A 88 -8.21 -1.19 -8.63
C GLY A 88 -7.79 -0.10 -9.62
N ALA A 89 -8.21 1.14 -9.41
CA ALA A 89 -7.81 2.27 -10.22
C ALA A 89 -6.31 2.58 -10.12
N ARG A 90 -5.71 2.56 -8.92
CA ARG A 90 -4.25 2.71 -8.76
C ARG A 90 -3.51 1.64 -9.56
N ARG A 91 -3.97 0.39 -9.46
CA ARG A 91 -3.36 -0.73 -10.17
C ARG A 91 -3.47 -0.61 -11.68
N ILE A 92 -4.61 -0.13 -12.20
CA ILE A 92 -4.76 0.17 -13.65
C ILE A 92 -3.79 1.28 -14.09
N ALA A 93 -3.62 2.34 -13.28
CA ALA A 93 -2.66 3.41 -13.59
C ALA A 93 -1.22 2.86 -13.68
N ASP A 94 -0.86 1.96 -12.78
CA ASP A 94 0.45 1.29 -12.80
C ASP A 94 0.64 0.40 -14.03
N LEU A 95 -0.32 -0.49 -14.30
CA LEU A 95 -0.26 -1.43 -15.43
C LEU A 95 -0.17 -0.67 -16.76
N THR A 96 -1.00 0.36 -16.95
CA THR A 96 -0.97 1.17 -18.18
C THR A 96 0.38 1.87 -18.39
N THR A 97 1.03 2.29 -17.31
CA THR A 97 2.37 2.88 -17.35
C THR A 97 3.42 1.83 -17.74
N GLN A 98 3.34 0.63 -17.14
CA GLN A 98 4.26 -0.48 -17.45
C GLN A 98 4.11 -0.99 -18.89
N MET A 99 2.89 -1.08 -19.39
CA MET A 99 2.59 -1.45 -20.77
C MET A 99 3.14 -0.41 -21.74
N TYR A 100 2.91 0.90 -21.49
CA TYR A 100 3.47 1.98 -22.30
C TYR A 100 5.00 1.88 -22.40
N PHE A 101 5.65 1.67 -21.25
CA PHE A 101 7.10 1.50 -21.15
C PHE A 101 7.66 0.25 -21.84
N SER A 102 6.83 -0.78 -22.02
CA SER A 102 7.22 -2.02 -22.69
C SER A 102 7.03 -1.91 -24.21
N LEU A 103 6.07 -1.10 -24.65
CA LEU A 103 5.67 -0.95 -26.06
C LEU A 103 6.46 0.12 -26.81
N ASP A 104 6.86 1.23 -26.16
CA ASP A 104 7.59 2.31 -26.83
C ASP A 104 9.12 2.07 -26.81
N PRO A 105 9.77 1.83 -27.97
CA PRO A 105 11.20 1.54 -28.07
C PRO A 105 12.09 2.69 -27.58
N ARG A 106 11.61 3.95 -27.65
CA ARG A 106 12.37 5.13 -27.21
C ARG A 106 12.38 5.26 -25.69
N THR A 107 11.33 4.79 -25.03
CA THR A 107 11.21 4.84 -23.57
C THR A 107 11.68 3.56 -22.90
N GLN A 108 11.76 2.42 -23.59
CA GLN A 108 12.20 1.12 -23.06
C GLN A 108 13.50 1.16 -22.24
N ARG A 109 14.55 1.84 -22.74
CA ARG A 109 15.82 1.97 -21.99
C ARG A 109 15.70 2.85 -20.74
N ARG A 110 14.89 3.90 -20.79
CA ARG A 110 14.65 4.80 -19.63
C ARG A 110 13.68 4.17 -18.64
N SER A 111 12.75 3.36 -19.12
CA SER A 111 11.72 2.75 -18.30
C SER A 111 12.23 1.58 -17.48
N GLU A 112 13.21 0.81 -17.96
CA GLU A 112 13.89 -0.18 -17.11
C GLU A 112 14.52 0.45 -15.87
N PHE A 113 15.12 1.65 -16.02
CA PHE A 113 15.68 2.39 -14.91
C PHE A 113 14.59 2.87 -13.93
N LEU A 114 13.50 3.45 -14.45
CA LEU A 114 12.37 3.88 -13.64
C LEU A 114 11.68 2.71 -12.93
N ARG A 115 11.55 1.55 -13.60
CA ARG A 115 10.94 0.34 -13.03
C ARG A 115 11.77 -0.21 -11.87
N ARG A 116 13.09 -0.27 -12.02
CA ARG A 116 14.01 -0.66 -10.95
C ARG A 116 13.96 0.32 -9.77
N SER A 117 13.95 1.62 -10.07
CA SER A 117 13.85 2.67 -9.04
C SER A 117 12.54 2.57 -8.26
N ARG A 118 11.40 2.47 -8.95
CA ARG A 118 10.08 2.38 -8.32
C ARG A 118 9.94 1.14 -7.44
N GLN A 119 10.47 0.01 -7.89
CA GLN A 119 10.42 -1.22 -7.12
C GLN A 119 11.28 -1.13 -5.84
N SER A 120 12.40 -0.38 -5.89
CA SER A 120 13.19 -0.03 -4.70
C SER A 120 12.40 0.84 -3.72
N PHE A 121 11.74 1.90 -4.21
CA PHE A 121 10.97 2.81 -3.36
C PHE A 121 9.79 2.14 -2.66
N ILE A 122 9.01 1.33 -3.37
CA ILE A 122 7.87 0.59 -2.79
C ILE A 122 8.36 -0.37 -1.70
N GLN A 123 9.48 -1.05 -1.96
CA GLN A 123 10.06 -2.00 -1.01
C GLN A 123 10.65 -1.31 0.23
N GLU A 124 11.22 -0.11 0.06
CA GLU A 124 11.63 0.76 1.17
C GLU A 124 10.44 1.22 2.02
N GLU A 125 9.32 1.60 1.39
CA GLU A 125 8.13 2.05 2.13
C GLU A 125 7.49 0.92 2.95
N GLU A 126 7.38 -0.29 2.39
CA GLU A 126 6.87 -1.48 3.10
C GLU A 126 7.79 -1.88 4.27
N THR A 127 9.10 -1.81 4.07
CA THR A 127 10.08 -2.13 5.12
C THR A 127 10.08 -1.07 6.22
N GLU A 128 9.96 0.22 5.89
CA GLU A 128 9.86 1.30 6.87
C GLU A 128 8.57 1.19 7.70
N ALA A 129 7.43 0.93 7.05
CA ALA A 129 6.16 0.70 7.74
C ALA A 129 6.24 -0.49 8.71
N THR A 130 6.91 -1.56 8.29
CA THR A 130 7.15 -2.75 9.13
C THR A 130 8.04 -2.42 10.33
N LEU A 131 9.13 -1.65 10.12
CA LEU A 131 10.03 -1.22 11.18
C LEU A 131 9.36 -0.28 12.19
N ARG A 132 8.52 0.66 11.73
CA ARG A 132 7.73 1.51 12.63
C ARG A 132 6.77 0.68 13.48
N ARG A 133 6.08 -0.29 12.88
CA ARG A 133 5.18 -1.20 13.60
C ARG A 133 5.93 -2.04 14.63
N ALA A 134 7.08 -2.61 14.26
CA ALA A 134 7.93 -3.35 15.19
C ALA A 134 8.43 -2.48 16.35
N SER A 135 8.86 -1.25 16.06
CA SER A 135 9.29 -0.28 17.08
C SER A 135 8.17 0.05 18.06
N PHE A 136 6.94 0.25 17.58
CA PHE A 136 5.78 0.47 18.43
C PHE A 136 5.48 -0.72 19.35
N ILE A 137 5.54 -1.94 18.82
CA ILE A 137 5.32 -3.16 19.61
C ILE A 137 6.38 -3.29 20.72
N VAL A 138 7.65 -3.04 20.39
CA VAL A 138 8.75 -3.08 21.38
C VAL A 138 8.57 -1.99 22.44
N ALA A 139 8.22 -0.76 22.05
CA ALA A 139 7.96 0.32 22.99
C ALA A 139 6.77 0.01 23.92
N ALA A 140 5.69 -0.56 23.38
CA ALA A 140 4.53 -0.98 24.16
C ALA A 140 4.88 -2.10 25.15
N ALA A 141 5.69 -3.09 24.72
CA ALA A 141 6.16 -4.16 25.59
C ALA A 141 7.06 -3.62 26.71
N ALA A 142 7.95 -2.68 26.41
CA ALA A 142 8.80 -2.03 27.40
C ALA A 142 7.99 -1.20 28.41
N ALA A 143 6.97 -0.49 27.95
CA ALA A 143 6.05 0.25 28.82
C ALA A 143 5.26 -0.69 29.73
N SER A 144 4.75 -1.81 29.20
CA SER A 144 4.07 -2.84 30.01
C SER A 144 4.99 -3.39 31.08
N HIS A 145 6.22 -3.77 30.70
CA HIS A 145 7.19 -4.31 31.66
C HIS A 145 7.56 -3.29 32.75
N ALA A 146 7.69 -2.00 32.40
CA ALA A 146 7.94 -0.96 33.39
C ALA A 146 6.78 -0.80 34.39
N VAL A 147 5.53 -0.95 33.93
CA VAL A 147 4.35 -0.94 34.81
C VAL A 147 4.35 -2.18 35.71
N ASP A 148 4.63 -3.36 35.17
CA ASP A 148 4.69 -4.61 35.95
C ASP A 148 5.75 -4.50 37.06
N THR A 149 6.95 -4.04 36.74
CA THR A 149 8.03 -3.82 37.73
C THR A 149 7.66 -2.76 38.78
N ALA A 150 6.93 -1.70 38.39
CA ALA A 150 6.47 -0.69 39.34
C ALA A 150 5.42 -1.26 40.30
N ILE A 151 4.51 -2.10 39.82
CA ILE A 151 3.54 -2.82 40.65
C ILE A 151 4.28 -3.75 41.61
N GLU A 152 5.20 -4.56 41.12
CA GLU A 152 6.03 -5.45 41.97
C GLU A 152 6.76 -4.67 43.07
N THR A 153 7.29 -3.49 42.74
CA THR A 153 7.98 -2.63 43.71
C THR A 153 7.03 -2.05 44.78
N ILE A 154 5.79 -1.72 44.40
CA ILE A 154 4.77 -1.21 45.33
C ILE A 154 4.25 -2.33 46.24
N GLU A 155 4.11 -3.55 45.70
CA GLU A 155 3.62 -4.71 46.43
C GLU A 155 4.69 -5.38 47.31
N ALA A 156 5.97 -5.10 47.06
CA ALA A 156 7.07 -5.59 47.90
C ALA A 156 6.94 -5.04 49.33
N GLU A 157 6.95 -5.93 50.32
CA GLU A 157 7.03 -5.55 51.73
C GLU A 157 8.32 -4.77 51.99
N TYR A 158 8.18 -3.56 52.53
CA TYR A 158 9.32 -2.73 52.91
C TYR A 158 10.03 -3.34 54.12
N GLU A 159 11.20 -3.96 53.91
CA GLU A 159 12.00 -4.60 54.96
C GLU A 159 12.67 -3.62 55.95
N GLY A 160 12.37 -2.32 55.87
CA GLY A 160 13.01 -1.29 56.67
C GLY A 160 14.40 -0.91 56.15
N PRO A 161 15.01 0.17 56.68
CA PRO A 161 16.43 0.39 56.47
C PRO A 161 17.19 -0.81 57.06
N ALA A 162 18.20 -1.31 56.33
CA ALA A 162 19.11 -2.33 56.83
C ALA A 162 19.50 -1.98 58.26
N GLN A 163 19.33 -2.92 59.20
CA GLN A 163 19.57 -2.71 60.63
C GLN A 163 20.85 -1.89 60.81
N LEU A 164 20.68 -0.60 61.14
CA LEU A 164 21.80 0.28 61.42
C LEU A 164 22.60 -0.40 62.52
N SER A 165 23.91 -0.51 62.33
CA SER A 165 24.75 -1.07 63.37
C SER A 165 24.62 -0.20 64.63
N ASP A 166 24.75 -0.78 65.83
CA ASP A 166 24.60 -0.06 67.10
C ASP A 166 25.44 1.24 67.17
N ARG A 167 26.53 1.29 66.39
CA ARG A 167 27.43 2.43 66.27
C ARG A 167 26.83 3.61 65.47
N GLU A 168 26.00 3.33 64.49
CA GLU A 168 25.35 4.36 63.65
C GLU A 168 24.12 4.94 64.36
N LEU A 169 23.44 4.13 65.19
CA LEU A 169 22.37 4.60 66.07
C LEU A 169 22.88 5.61 67.13
N GLN A 170 24.02 5.32 67.75
CA GLN A 170 24.62 6.23 68.75
C GLN A 170 25.03 7.60 68.20
N GLN A 171 25.30 7.71 66.89
CA GLN A 171 25.68 8.99 66.26
C GLN A 171 24.48 9.88 65.94
N LEU A 172 23.27 9.32 65.85
CA LEU A 172 22.05 10.06 65.56
C LEU A 172 21.34 10.57 66.82
N GLU A 173 21.67 10.03 68.00
CA GLU A 173 21.10 10.43 69.30
C GLU A 173 21.91 11.53 70.04
N THR A 174 23.04 11.97 69.48
CA THR A 174 23.85 13.12 69.97
C THR A 174 23.71 14.33 69.08
#